data_AF-A0A7R9WGN3-F1
#
_entry.id   AF-A0A7R9WGN3-F1
#
_cell.length_a   1.000
_cell.length_b   1.000
_cell.length_c   1.000
_cell.angle_alpha   90.00
_cell.angle_beta   90.00
_cell.angle_gamma   90.00
#
_symmetry.space_group_name_H-M   'P 1'
#
loop_
_entity.id
_entity.type
_entity.pdbx_description
1 polymer ?
#
loop_
_entity_poly.entity_id
_entity_poly.type
_entity_poly.pdbx_seq_one_letter_code
_entity_poly.pdbx_strand_id
1 'polypeptide(L)'
;QLAKWGWGPSVQAEKWNGRHAMFGWFFICATAYAKGHGLIPNPDMALDLKEWGTLATISGKNTITNERAVILFANVHFFMMGLMATIAPLDFWDPLLVDPNHPRYEELKNQEPYGYMPAFTPGINEATEMIHGRLAMVGLITLVGASAIEGKPMLDIVNEWVGGAYY
;
A
#
# COMPACT_ATOMS: atom_id res chain seq x y z
N GLN A 1 -9.74 10.66 -23.72
CA GLN A 1 -8.54 10.04 -24.33
C GLN A 1 -7.61 9.42 -23.29
N LEU A 2 -7.38 10.07 -22.14
CA LEU A 2 -6.57 9.52 -21.01
C LEU A 2 -7.12 8.22 -20.41
N ALA A 3 -8.45 8.07 -20.28
CA ALA A 3 -9.07 6.84 -19.77
C ALA A 3 -8.76 5.58 -20.60
N LYS A 4 -8.44 5.73 -21.90
CA LYS A 4 -8.05 4.58 -22.76
C LYS A 4 -6.68 4.00 -22.39
N TRP A 5 -5.84 4.78 -21.73
CA TRP A 5 -4.50 4.38 -21.27
C TRP A 5 -4.52 3.94 -19.80
N GLY A 6 -5.71 3.81 -19.20
CA GLY A 6 -5.88 3.51 -17.77
C GLY A 6 -5.79 4.73 -16.84
N TRP A 7 -5.63 5.95 -17.37
CA TRP A 7 -5.50 7.15 -16.53
C TRP A 7 -6.84 7.73 -16.08
N GLY A 8 -6.90 8.20 -14.84
CA GLY A 8 -8.10 8.80 -14.22
C GLY A 8 -9.02 7.75 -13.59
N PRO A 9 -10.33 8.02 -13.48
CA PRO A 9 -11.31 7.07 -12.93
C PRO A 9 -11.57 5.93 -13.93
N SER A 10 -10.60 5.02 -14.04
CA SER A 10 -10.67 3.82 -14.87
C SER A 10 -10.74 2.57 -13.98
N VAL A 11 -11.30 1.48 -14.50
CA VAL A 11 -11.37 0.19 -13.78
C VAL A 11 -9.95 -0.33 -13.46
N GLN A 12 -9.00 -0.10 -14.38
CA GLN A 12 -7.60 -0.46 -14.17
C GLN A 12 -6.98 0.30 -13.00
N ALA A 13 -7.21 1.61 -12.90
CA ALA A 13 -6.72 2.42 -11.78
C ALA A 13 -7.36 2.00 -10.45
N GLU A 14 -8.66 1.67 -10.46
CA GLU A 14 -9.35 1.17 -9.28
C GLU A 14 -8.78 -0.18 -8.81
N LYS A 15 -8.54 -1.11 -9.73
CA LYS A 15 -7.92 -2.41 -9.44
C LYS A 15 -6.52 -2.27 -8.86
N TRP A 16 -5.67 -1.45 -9.49
CA TRP A 16 -4.31 -1.20 -9.01
C TRP A 16 -4.30 -0.52 -7.63
N ASN A 17 -5.15 0.49 -7.41
CA ASN A 17 -5.28 1.12 -6.10
C ASN A 17 -5.84 0.15 -5.04
N GLY A 18 -6.78 -0.71 -5.42
CA GLY A 18 -7.30 -1.77 -4.56
C GLY A 18 -6.21 -2.75 -4.13
N ARG A 19 -5.35 -3.20 -5.07
CA ARG A 19 -4.18 -4.05 -4.78
C ARG A 19 -3.20 -3.38 -3.83
N HIS A 20 -2.88 -2.11 -4.07
CA HIS A 20 -2.03 -1.33 -3.18
C HIS A 20 -2.65 -1.14 -1.79
N ALA A 21 -3.95 -0.92 -1.69
CA ALA A 21 -4.65 -0.80 -0.42
C ALA A 21 -4.66 -2.12 0.36
N MET A 22 -4.90 -3.25 -0.31
CA MET A 22 -4.84 -4.59 0.30
C MET A 22 -3.43 -4.91 0.80
N PHE A 23 -2.39 -4.64 0.00
CA PHE A 23 -1.00 -4.79 0.43
C PHE A 23 -0.64 -3.82 1.57
N GLY A 24 -1.13 -2.58 1.51
CA GLY A 24 -0.93 -1.58 2.55
C GLY A 24 -1.48 -2.03 3.90
N TRP A 25 -2.68 -2.62 3.94
CA TRP A 25 -3.25 -3.22 5.15
C TRP A 25 -2.37 -4.34 5.71
N PHE A 26 -1.87 -5.24 4.86
CA PHE A 26 -0.94 -6.28 5.29
C PHE A 26 0.33 -5.67 5.92
N PHE A 27 0.91 -4.65 5.29
CA PHE A 27 2.12 -4.00 5.78
C PHE A 27 1.88 -3.23 7.10
N ILE A 28 0.72 -2.61 7.27
CA ILE A 28 0.32 -1.94 8.52
C ILE A 28 0.19 -2.97 9.65
N CYS A 29 -0.50 -4.09 9.43
CA CYS A 29 -0.63 -5.13 10.44
C CYS A 29 0.72 -5.79 10.79
N ALA A 30 1.58 -6.03 9.78
CA ALA A 30 2.91 -6.59 10.00
C ALA A 30 3.82 -5.63 10.79
N THR A 31 3.75 -4.33 10.52
CA THR A 31 4.50 -3.32 11.27
C THR A 31 3.97 -3.13 12.69
N ALA A 32 2.64 -3.18 12.88
CA ALA A 32 2.02 -3.19 14.21
C ALA A 32 2.51 -4.38 15.04
N TYR A 33 2.51 -5.59 14.46
CA TYR A 33 3.04 -6.80 15.10
C TYR A 33 4.52 -6.69 15.44
N ALA A 34 5.34 -6.23 14.48
CA ALA A 34 6.79 -6.09 14.68
C ALA A 34 7.12 -5.06 15.76
N LYS A 35 6.34 -3.98 15.86
CA LYS A 35 6.47 -2.97 16.91
C LYS A 35 6.04 -3.51 18.28
N GLY A 36 4.89 -4.17 18.34
CA GLY A 36 4.33 -4.72 19.59
C GLY A 36 5.20 -5.79 20.24
N HIS A 37 5.80 -6.67 19.43
CA HIS A 37 6.63 -7.77 19.92
C HIS A 37 8.14 -7.47 19.98
N GLY A 38 8.54 -6.20 19.75
CA GLY A 38 9.95 -5.80 19.84
C GLY A 38 10.87 -6.47 18.81
N LEU A 39 10.33 -6.83 17.64
CA LEU A 39 11.12 -7.44 16.55
C LEU A 39 12.02 -6.43 15.83
N ILE A 40 11.77 -5.13 16.03
CA ILE A 40 12.63 -4.06 15.53
C ILE A 40 13.79 -3.87 16.52
N PRO A 41 15.04 -4.09 16.10
CA PRO A 41 16.19 -3.91 16.98
C PRO A 41 16.40 -2.43 17.30
N ASN A 42 16.55 -2.11 18.59
CA ASN A 42 16.87 -0.77 19.09
C ASN A 42 15.99 0.35 18.48
N PRO A 43 14.66 0.30 18.63
CA PRO A 43 13.73 1.15 17.89
C PRO A 43 13.90 2.65 18.17
N ASP A 44 14.23 3.00 19.43
CA ASP A 44 14.38 4.39 19.89
C ASP A 44 15.77 4.99 19.63
N MET A 45 16.74 4.18 19.19
CA MET A 45 18.09 4.67 18.93
C MET A 45 18.11 5.52 17.66
N ALA A 46 18.67 6.72 17.74
CA ALA A 46 18.85 7.62 16.62
C ALA A 46 20.03 7.17 15.74
N LEU A 47 19.91 7.34 14.41
CA LEU A 47 21.01 7.05 13.49
C LEU A 47 22.20 7.98 13.70
N ASP A 48 23.43 7.50 13.49
CA ASP A 48 24.61 8.35 13.62
C ASP A 48 24.69 9.35 12.46
N LEU A 49 24.73 10.64 12.80
CA LEU A 49 24.89 11.74 11.86
C LEU A 49 26.25 11.68 11.14
N LYS A 50 27.27 11.07 11.74
CA LYS A 50 28.59 10.90 11.12
C LYS A 50 28.56 9.88 9.98
N GLU A 51 27.73 8.85 10.08
CA GLU A 51 27.62 7.79 9.07
C GLU A 51 26.63 8.15 7.96
N TRP A 52 25.48 8.72 8.33
CA TRP A 52 24.38 8.97 7.40
C TRP A 52 24.30 10.42 6.90
N GLY A 53 25.06 11.34 7.50
CA GLY A 53 25.10 12.74 7.11
C GLY A 53 23.76 13.46 7.29
N THR A 54 23.55 14.53 6.51
CA THR A 54 22.34 15.36 6.58
C THR A 54 21.08 14.67 6.05
N LEU A 55 21.21 13.51 5.39
CA LEU A 55 20.08 12.74 4.86
C LEU A 55 19.21 12.15 5.97
N ALA A 56 19.79 11.84 7.13
CA ALA A 56 19.07 11.31 8.28
C ALA A 56 18.50 12.41 9.19
N THR A 57 18.78 13.69 8.94
CA THR A 57 18.43 14.79 9.84
C THR A 57 16.97 15.23 9.68
N ILE A 58 16.25 15.31 10.79
CA ILE A 58 14.90 15.89 10.87
C ILE A 58 14.98 17.41 11.07
N SER A 59 15.79 17.85 12.04
CA SER A 59 16.07 19.27 12.30
C SER A 59 17.38 19.42 13.06
N GLY A 60 18.26 20.30 12.58
CA GLY A 60 19.57 20.54 13.19
C GLY A 60 20.49 19.30 13.18
N LYS A 61 20.70 18.69 14.35
CA LYS A 61 21.50 17.46 14.53
C LYS A 61 20.65 16.24 14.94
N ASN A 62 19.34 16.40 15.06
CA ASN A 62 18.45 15.30 15.43
C ASN A 62 18.20 14.42 14.21
N THR A 63 18.58 13.16 14.29
CA THR A 63 18.42 12.18 13.22
C THR A 63 17.16 11.34 13.40
N ILE A 64 16.72 10.67 12.34
CA ILE A 64 15.63 9.69 12.39
C ILE A 64 16.01 8.51 13.31
N THR A 65 15.01 7.95 13.99
CA THR A 65 15.17 6.73 14.78
C THR A 65 15.29 5.50 13.87
N ASN A 66 15.91 4.44 14.39
CA ASN A 66 16.02 3.17 13.68
C ASN A 66 14.66 2.60 13.28
N GLU A 67 13.63 2.72 14.12
CA GLU A 67 12.27 2.28 13.77
C GLU A 67 11.79 2.95 12.49
N ARG A 68 11.90 4.28 12.40
CA ARG A 68 11.48 5.05 11.22
C ARG A 68 12.32 4.70 10.00
N ALA A 69 13.62 4.51 10.18
CA ALA A 69 14.54 4.15 9.10
C ALA A 69 14.24 2.76 8.53
N VAL A 70 14.05 1.75 9.38
CA VAL A 70 13.76 0.36 8.99
C VAL A 70 12.44 0.30 8.22
N ILE A 71 11.38 0.95 8.72
CA ILE A 71 10.08 0.98 8.05
C ILE A 71 10.17 1.73 6.72
N LEU A 72 10.95 2.82 6.64
CA LEU A 72 11.17 3.56 5.41
C LEU A 72 11.89 2.70 4.35
N PHE A 73 12.99 2.06 4.71
CA PHE A 73 13.73 1.20 3.78
C PHE A 73 12.94 -0.02 3.33
N ALA A 74 12.09 -0.59 4.22
CA ALA A 74 11.16 -1.63 3.83
C ALA A 74 10.16 -1.14 2.77
N ASN A 75 9.58 0.06 2.92
CA ASN A 75 8.73 0.66 1.89
C ASN A 75 9.48 0.93 0.58
N VAL A 76 10.73 1.42 0.65
CA VAL A 76 11.58 1.65 -0.53
C VAL A 76 11.83 0.35 -1.27
N HIS A 77 12.05 -0.77 -0.57
CA HIS A 77 12.24 -2.07 -1.20
C HIS A 77 11.02 -2.47 -2.04
N PHE A 78 9.81 -2.40 -1.48
CA PHE A 78 8.58 -2.71 -2.20
C PHE A 78 8.30 -1.72 -3.32
N PHE A 79 8.62 -0.43 -3.12
CA PHE A 79 8.50 0.58 -4.16
C PHE A 79 9.40 0.28 -5.36
N MET A 80 10.68 -0.05 -5.13
CA MET A 80 11.63 -0.35 -6.21
C MET A 80 11.22 -1.61 -6.98
N MET A 81 10.73 -2.64 -6.29
CA MET A 81 10.16 -3.83 -6.94
C MET A 81 8.95 -3.48 -7.81
N GLY A 82 8.04 -2.63 -7.31
CA GLY A 82 6.91 -2.13 -8.09
C GLY A 82 7.35 -1.30 -9.29
N LEU A 83 8.30 -0.38 -9.12
CA LEU A 83 8.83 0.46 -10.19
C LEU A 83 9.44 -0.38 -11.31
N MET A 84 10.24 -1.39 -10.98
CA MET A 84 10.81 -2.30 -11.98
C MET A 84 9.73 -3.05 -12.75
N ALA A 85 8.66 -3.47 -12.07
CA ALA A 85 7.51 -4.10 -12.72
C ALA A 85 6.75 -3.15 -13.68
N THR A 86 6.82 -1.83 -13.46
CA THR A 86 6.23 -0.83 -14.39
C THR A 86 7.12 -0.53 -15.60
N ILE A 87 8.45 -0.59 -15.44
CA ILE A 87 9.40 -0.27 -16.51
C ILE A 87 9.56 -1.44 -17.49
N ALA A 88 9.60 -2.66 -16.97
CA ALA A 88 9.75 -3.88 -17.77
C ALA A 88 8.66 -4.90 -17.36
N PRO A 89 7.39 -4.68 -17.75
CA PRO A 89 6.35 -5.66 -17.51
C PRO A 89 6.64 -6.92 -18.33
N LEU A 90 6.54 -8.08 -17.69
CA LEU A 90 6.58 -9.37 -18.40
C LEU A 90 5.24 -9.58 -19.13
N ASP A 91 5.27 -10.28 -20.26
CA ASP A 91 4.09 -10.46 -21.13
C ASP A 91 2.88 -11.10 -20.43
N PHE A 92 3.11 -11.86 -19.36
CA PHE A 92 2.05 -12.50 -18.57
C PHE A 92 1.58 -11.67 -17.37
N TRP A 93 2.28 -10.59 -17.01
CA TRP A 93 1.91 -9.69 -15.92
C TRP A 93 0.87 -8.66 -16.37
N ASP A 94 0.18 -8.09 -15.38
CA ASP A 94 -0.75 -6.97 -15.59
C ASP A 94 0.07 -5.68 -15.66
N PRO A 95 0.08 -4.94 -16.78
CA PRO A 95 0.81 -3.68 -16.88
C PRO A 95 0.06 -2.55 -16.15
N LEU A 96 0.82 -1.59 -15.62
CA LEU A 96 0.24 -0.39 -14.98
C LEU A 96 -0.55 0.46 -15.99
N LEU A 97 0.02 0.64 -17.19
CA LEU A 97 -0.61 1.37 -18.28
C LEU A 97 -1.20 0.38 -19.28
N VAL A 98 -2.42 0.68 -19.73
CA VAL A 98 -3.07 -0.11 -20.78
C VAL A 98 -2.44 0.29 -22.12
N ASP A 99 -1.33 -0.37 -22.47
CA ASP A 99 -0.64 -0.16 -23.75
C ASP A 99 -1.34 -0.96 -24.87
N PRO A 100 -1.76 -0.31 -25.97
CA PRO A 100 -2.30 -0.97 -27.16
C PRO A 100 -1.42 -2.07 -27.78
N ASN A 101 -0.11 -2.04 -27.55
CA ASN A 101 0.84 -3.00 -28.10
C ASN A 101 1.11 -4.19 -27.16
N HIS A 102 0.53 -4.20 -25.95
CA HIS A 102 0.73 -5.30 -25.00
C HIS A 102 -0.09 -6.54 -25.43
N PRO A 103 0.46 -7.77 -25.35
CA PRO A 103 -0.24 -8.99 -25.75
C PRO A 103 -1.57 -9.24 -25.04
N ARG A 104 -1.78 -8.61 -23.86
CA ARG A 104 -3.01 -8.68 -23.05
C ARG A 104 -3.95 -7.47 -23.21
N TYR A 105 -3.72 -6.59 -24.18
CA TYR A 105 -4.48 -5.35 -24.35
C TYR A 105 -6.00 -5.56 -24.48
N GLU A 106 -6.45 -6.58 -25.20
CA GLU A 106 -7.89 -6.86 -25.38
C GLU A 106 -8.60 -7.33 -24.10
N GLU A 107 -7.87 -7.93 -23.16
CA GLU A 107 -8.39 -8.31 -21.83
C GLU A 107 -8.49 -7.10 -20.89
N LEU A 108 -7.52 -6.19 -20.97
CA LEU A 108 -7.37 -5.04 -20.08
C LEU A 108 -8.25 -3.84 -20.49
N LYS A 109 -8.57 -3.74 -21.79
CA LYS A 109 -9.39 -2.67 -22.37
C LYS A 109 -10.90 -2.89 -22.18
N ASN A 110 -11.33 -4.14 -22.08
CA ASN A 110 -12.74 -4.55 -22.10
C ASN A 110 -13.28 -4.96 -20.72
N GLN A 111 -12.86 -4.28 -19.64
CA GLN A 111 -13.55 -4.45 -18.36
C GLN A 111 -14.72 -3.49 -18.28
N GLU A 112 -15.94 -4.04 -18.36
CA GLU A 112 -17.15 -3.28 -18.07
C GLU A 112 -17.00 -2.60 -16.70
N PRO A 113 -17.49 -1.36 -16.53
CA PRO A 113 -17.49 -0.72 -15.23
C PRO A 113 -18.20 -1.64 -14.25
N TYR A 114 -17.45 -2.25 -13.32
CA TYR A 114 -18.03 -2.92 -12.17
C TYR A 114 -18.87 -1.86 -11.47
N GLY A 115 -20.21 -1.94 -11.63
CA GLY A 115 -21.15 -0.93 -11.17
C GLY A 115 -21.08 -0.68 -9.66
N TYR A 116 -22.13 -0.14 -9.05
CA TYR A 116 -22.11 0.14 -7.61
C TYR A 116 -21.78 -1.09 -6.74
N MET A 117 -22.14 -2.29 -7.20
CA MET A 117 -21.66 -3.56 -6.65
C MET A 117 -21.27 -4.52 -7.78
N PRO A 118 -20.04 -5.05 -7.82
CA PRO A 118 -19.70 -6.16 -8.70
C PRO A 118 -20.49 -7.41 -8.27
N ALA A 119 -20.82 -8.29 -9.23
CA ALA A 119 -21.58 -9.50 -8.93
C ALA A 119 -20.83 -10.38 -7.92
N PHE A 120 -21.48 -10.70 -6.79
CA PHE A 120 -20.95 -11.62 -5.77
C PHE A 120 -20.84 -13.03 -6.36
N THR A 121 -19.70 -13.32 -6.97
CA THR A 121 -19.34 -14.65 -7.44
C THR A 121 -18.35 -15.25 -6.45
N PRO A 122 -18.73 -16.25 -5.65
CA PRO A 122 -17.80 -16.88 -4.71
C PRO A 122 -16.67 -17.58 -5.50
N GLY A 123 -15.44 -17.09 -5.34
CA GLY A 123 -14.23 -17.61 -6.02
C GLY A 123 -13.06 -16.64 -5.98
N ILE A 124 -11.87 -17.11 -6.38
CA ILE A 124 -10.67 -16.26 -6.61
C ILE A 124 -10.84 -15.62 -7.99
N ASN A 125 -11.75 -14.65 -8.08
CA ASN A 125 -12.11 -13.95 -9.31
C ASN A 125 -11.81 -12.46 -9.18
N GLU A 126 -11.70 -11.76 -10.31
CA GLU A 126 -11.44 -10.32 -10.36
C GLU A 126 -12.56 -9.50 -9.67
N ALA A 127 -13.81 -9.95 -9.74
CA ALA A 127 -14.92 -9.33 -8.99
C ALA A 127 -14.69 -9.36 -7.46
N THR A 128 -14.19 -10.48 -6.93
CA THR A 128 -13.83 -10.63 -5.51
C THR A 128 -12.67 -9.72 -5.16
N GLU A 129 -11.66 -9.62 -6.03
CA GLU A 129 -10.52 -8.72 -5.86
C GLU A 129 -10.96 -7.25 -5.76
N MET A 130 -11.91 -6.83 -6.62
CA MET A 130 -12.44 -5.47 -6.62
C MET A 130 -13.22 -5.14 -5.35
N ILE A 131 -14.02 -6.08 -4.82
CA ILE A 131 -14.75 -5.89 -3.55
C ILE A 131 -13.77 -5.69 -2.39
N HIS A 132 -12.77 -6.58 -2.26
CA HIS A 132 -11.78 -6.48 -1.20
C HIS A 132 -10.90 -5.24 -1.35
N GLY A 133 -10.54 -4.88 -2.58
CA GLY A 133 -9.82 -3.65 -2.89
C GLY A 133 -10.60 -2.39 -2.48
N ARG A 134 -11.89 -2.31 -2.81
CA ARG A 134 -12.78 -1.21 -2.38
C ARG A 134 -12.91 -1.15 -0.86
N LEU A 135 -13.15 -2.29 -0.22
CA LEU A 135 -13.25 -2.37 1.25
C LEU A 135 -11.94 -1.93 1.92
N ALA A 136 -10.80 -2.36 1.39
CA ALA A 136 -9.48 -1.96 1.88
C ALA A 136 -9.26 -0.44 1.74
N MET A 137 -9.64 0.15 0.60
CA MET A 137 -9.55 1.60 0.38
C MET A 137 -10.44 2.39 1.33
N VAL A 138 -11.69 1.96 1.54
CA VAL A 138 -12.59 2.56 2.54
C VAL A 138 -12.01 2.41 3.94
N GLY A 139 -11.44 1.24 4.26
CA GLY A 139 -10.77 0.98 5.52
C GLY A 139 -9.66 2.00 5.81
N LEU A 140 -8.79 2.27 4.84
CA LEU A 140 -7.70 3.26 5.02
C LEU A 140 -8.24 4.67 5.27
N ILE A 141 -9.30 5.07 4.57
CA ILE A 141 -9.95 6.37 4.78
C ILE A 141 -10.53 6.44 6.20
N THR A 142 -11.20 5.38 6.66
CA THR A 142 -11.75 5.32 8.01
C THR A 142 -10.68 5.33 9.08
N LEU A 143 -9.54 4.68 8.85
CA LEU A 143 -8.40 4.67 9.79
C LEU A 143 -7.79 6.07 9.94
N VAL A 144 -7.60 6.79 8.83
CA VAL A 144 -7.13 8.17 8.84
C VAL A 144 -8.15 9.08 9.55
N GLY A 145 -9.44 8.89 9.28
CA GLY A 145 -10.52 9.62 9.94
C GLY A 145 -10.56 9.39 11.45
N ALA A 146 -10.47 8.13 11.89
CA ALA A 146 -10.41 7.76 13.30
C ALA A 146 -9.17 8.34 13.99
N SER A 147 -8.00 8.30 13.33
CA SER A 147 -6.77 8.89 13.86
C SER A 147 -6.87 10.40 14.03
N ALA A 148 -7.53 11.10 13.10
CA ALA A 148 -7.77 12.53 13.20
C ALA A 148 -8.76 12.90 14.32
N ILE A 149 -9.77 12.06 14.58
CA ILE A 149 -10.79 12.31 15.62
C ILE A 149 -10.27 11.97 17.01
N GLU A 150 -9.63 10.81 17.18
CA GLU A 150 -9.18 10.31 18.49
C GLU A 150 -7.80 10.82 18.90
N GLY A 151 -7.01 11.37 17.96
CA GLY A 151 -5.65 11.84 18.22
C GLY A 151 -4.65 10.73 18.54
N LYS A 152 -5.03 9.46 18.35
CA LYS A 152 -4.16 8.29 18.53
C LYS A 152 -3.38 8.00 17.24
N PRO A 153 -2.15 7.46 17.33
CA PRO A 153 -1.43 7.01 16.16
C PRO A 153 -2.16 5.85 15.49
N MET A 154 -2.04 5.75 14.16
CA MET A 154 -2.79 4.78 13.35
C MET A 154 -2.61 3.33 13.82
N LEU A 155 -1.42 2.95 14.30
CA LEU A 155 -1.15 1.59 14.77
C LEU A 155 -1.96 1.23 16.03
N ASP A 156 -2.21 2.19 16.92
CA ASP A 156 -2.96 1.96 18.16
C ASP A 156 -4.44 1.74 17.86
N ILE A 157 -4.98 2.46 16.87
CA ILE A 157 -6.35 2.25 16.39
C ILE A 157 -6.49 0.87 15.74
N VAL A 158 -5.50 0.46 14.95
CA VAL A 158 -5.48 -0.90 14.38
C VAL A 158 -5.42 -1.96 15.48
N ASN A 159 -4.61 -1.75 16.52
CA ASN A 159 -4.56 -2.66 17.66
C ASN A 159 -5.91 -2.73 18.40
N GLU A 160 -6.59 -1.59 18.60
CA GLU A 160 -7.92 -1.53 19.19
C GLU A 160 -8.95 -2.28 18.34
N TRP A 161 -8.88 -2.17 17.01
CA TRP A 161 -9.76 -2.89 16.09
C TRP A 161 -9.55 -4.40 16.07
N VAL A 162 -8.34 -4.87 16.38
CA VAL A 162 -8.01 -6.30 16.50
C VAL A 162 -8.17 -6.81 17.95
N GLY A 163 -8.56 -5.94 18.88
CA GLY A 163 -8.84 -6.31 20.28
C GLY A 163 -7.60 -6.48 21.15
N GLY A 164 -6.51 -5.77 20.86
CA GLY A 164 -5.28 -5.80 21.67
C GLY A 164 -4.33 -6.95 21.31
N ALA A 165 -4.42 -7.51 20.11
CA ALA A 165 -3.59 -8.66 19.71
C ALA A 165 -2.12 -8.30 19.47
N TYR A 166 -1.79 -7.02 19.25
CA TYR A 166 -0.43 -6.59 18.95
C TYR A 166 0.31 -6.07 20.19
N TYR A 167 -0.39 -5.48 21.16
CA TYR A 167 0.15 -5.00 22.45
C TYR A 167 -0.95 -4.68 23.45
#